data_AF-A0A2I0PW92-F1
#
_entry.id   AF-A0A2I0PW92-F1
#
_cell.length_a   1.000
_cell.length_b   1.000
_cell.length_c   1.000
_cell.angle_alpha   90.00
_cell.angle_beta   90.00
_cell.angle_gamma   90.00
#
_symmetry.space_group_name_H-M   'P 1'
#
loop_
_entity.id
_entity.type
_entity.pdbx_description
1 polymer ?
#
loop_
_entity_poly.entity_id
_entity_poly.type
_entity_poly.pdbx_seq_one_letter_code
_entity_poly.pdbx_strand_id
1 'polypeptide(L)'
;MGTPSIAVNLPYKPEVVDSNVDFYNDIESSPLYKMLPANAKEYVKASPHLLEYLHTFPVNTYGIPLFLSELKKDLRKMESPNIIYPVNETTFIHILPDPDDVRNYYIPIEPSFLHNVGAMLPVIETKLIDLIDGLDEDPISDKERAEVIKRMLAIVAVIRPKNVDLAQFTGSSGGQQQDMKSKITTFLKTDFSAKDKMKNVKKKHQVPLTPDGKVILTNEEYRAIEYLLIRDKVDMGILKPFLSDSYIEDISCDGIGPIFIEHKIFKGLKSVIEFKVSSELDEFVVKMAERIKRPITYRNPVIDATLLDGSRINIVYGTAISRHGSNFTIRKVNEVPLSILNIIDSNGLDYLSAAYLWICVEYGMSLFVSGETASGKTTLLNAITTFIPPENKIVTIEDTPELNVPHRNWIREVALAKGKGEGGGASGEVSMFDLLKAALRQRPNQILVGEIRGVEGAVAFGAMQTGHPVMSTFHAASVEKLIQRLCGDPINIPRTYVDNLNLVVIQSAVKRPDGQLVRRMISCNELVGFNPETQGFTFVEMFSWEPVTDTFTWSGKGSSFLLENKIATMLGMPDSKKSEIYLEVEKRAKILERLHKAGYTKFWDLFHMMTKIKKQGLLQIGS
;
A
#
# COMPACT_ATOMS: atom_id res chain seq x y z
N MET A 1 0.92 25.74 11.80
CA MET A 1 0.73 24.93 13.02
C MET A 1 1.74 23.81 12.95
N GLY A 2 2.66 23.78 13.91
CA GLY A 2 3.96 23.11 13.80
C GLY A 2 3.89 21.62 13.46
N THR A 3 4.84 21.18 12.66
CA THR A 3 5.20 19.77 12.52
C THR A 3 5.53 19.22 13.91
N PRO A 4 4.96 18.08 14.35
CA PRO A 4 5.35 17.45 15.61
C PRO A 4 6.87 17.30 15.69
N SER A 5 7.46 17.41 16.88
CA SER A 5 8.92 17.31 17.08
C SER A 5 9.37 15.85 17.00
N ILE A 6 9.18 15.28 15.82
CA ILE A 6 9.52 13.91 15.52
C ILE A 6 11.04 13.81 15.52
N ALA A 7 11.54 13.02 16.44
CA ALA A 7 12.95 12.76 16.56
C ALA A 7 13.33 11.65 15.59
N VAL A 8 14.32 11.92 14.74
CA VAL A 8 15.05 10.87 14.05
C VAL A 8 16.10 10.34 15.02
N ASN A 9 15.95 9.10 15.46
CA ASN A 9 16.89 8.45 16.36
C ASN A 9 17.82 7.53 15.57
N LEU A 10 18.90 8.12 15.05
CA LEU A 10 19.89 7.37 14.27
C LEU A 10 20.60 6.32 15.15
N PRO A 11 20.85 5.10 14.62
CA PRO A 11 21.54 4.04 15.35
C PRO A 11 23.05 4.25 15.48
N TYR A 12 23.55 5.36 14.94
CA TYR A 12 24.95 5.76 14.98
C TYR A 12 25.06 7.26 15.21
N LYS A 13 26.24 7.70 15.64
CA LYS A 13 26.57 9.13 15.74
C LYS A 13 26.99 9.66 14.36
N PRO A 14 26.30 10.67 13.79
CA PRO A 14 26.68 11.27 12.52
C PRO A 14 28.11 11.82 12.53
N GLU A 15 28.86 11.59 11.45
CA GLU A 15 30.14 12.23 11.19
C GLU A 15 29.95 13.72 10.85
N VAL A 16 30.98 14.54 11.13
CA VAL A 16 30.95 15.97 10.86
C VAL A 16 31.20 16.20 9.37
N VAL A 17 30.22 16.79 8.70
CA VAL A 17 30.31 17.14 7.27
C VAL A 17 31.26 18.31 7.08
N ASP A 18 32.21 18.18 6.15
CA ASP A 18 33.10 19.28 5.75
C ASP A 18 32.27 20.37 5.04
N SER A 19 32.27 21.59 5.60
CA SER A 19 31.51 22.72 5.07
C SER A 19 31.94 23.17 3.67
N ASN A 20 33.10 22.72 3.19
CA ASN A 20 33.61 23.03 1.85
C ASN A 20 33.01 22.13 0.75
N VAL A 21 32.29 21.06 1.10
CA VAL A 21 31.68 20.17 0.10
C VAL A 21 30.37 20.78 -0.38
N ASP A 22 30.30 21.08 -1.68
CA ASP A 22 29.07 21.52 -2.33
C ASP A 22 28.32 20.31 -2.89
N PHE A 23 27.30 19.86 -2.14
CA PHE A 23 26.47 18.73 -2.53
C PHE A 23 25.53 19.05 -3.70
N TYR A 24 25.37 20.29 -4.16
CA TYR A 24 24.32 20.63 -5.10
C TYR A 24 24.84 21.22 -6.42
N ASN A 25 25.93 21.98 -6.37
CA ASN A 25 26.50 22.61 -7.58
C ASN A 25 27.78 21.92 -8.07
N ASP A 26 28.54 21.25 -7.19
CA ASP A 26 29.81 20.59 -7.54
C ASP A 26 29.99 19.24 -6.83
N ILE A 27 29.06 18.33 -7.10
CA ILE A 27 29.05 16.96 -6.56
C ILE A 27 30.30 16.17 -6.98
N GLU A 28 30.82 16.42 -8.18
CA GLU A 28 31.92 15.63 -8.75
C GLU A 28 33.27 15.90 -8.07
N SER A 29 33.40 17.02 -7.35
CA SER A 29 34.57 17.31 -6.51
C SER A 29 34.72 16.34 -5.33
N SER A 30 33.60 15.79 -4.82
CA SER A 30 33.54 14.93 -3.63
C SER A 30 34.32 13.61 -3.83
N PRO A 31 35.31 13.30 -2.97
CA PRO A 31 36.02 12.01 -3.01
C PRO A 31 35.09 10.82 -2.83
N LEU A 32 34.11 10.94 -1.91
CA LEU A 32 33.12 9.89 -1.65
C LEU A 32 32.30 9.60 -2.90
N TYR A 33 31.85 10.65 -3.61
CA TYR A 33 31.11 10.50 -4.86
C TYR A 33 31.90 9.73 -5.92
N LYS A 34 33.21 10.00 -6.05
CA LYS A 34 34.08 9.29 -7.02
C LYS A 34 34.16 7.79 -6.75
N MET A 35 34.08 7.37 -5.49
CA MET A 35 34.11 5.97 -5.06
C MET A 35 32.77 5.24 -5.23
N LEU A 36 31.66 5.96 -5.42
CA LEU A 36 30.35 5.33 -5.58
C LEU A 36 30.23 4.52 -6.89
N PRO A 37 29.45 3.42 -6.88
CA PRO A 37 29.13 2.68 -8.09
C PRO A 37 28.29 3.53 -9.06
N ALA A 38 28.25 3.13 -10.34
CA ALA A 38 27.64 3.93 -11.40
C ALA A 38 26.16 4.26 -11.15
N ASN A 39 25.37 3.28 -10.71
CA ASN A 39 23.96 3.47 -10.33
C ASN A 39 23.79 4.46 -9.17
N ALA A 40 24.64 4.37 -8.14
CA ALA A 40 24.60 5.31 -7.01
C ALA A 40 24.97 6.74 -7.41
N LYS A 41 25.91 6.90 -8.35
CA LYS A 41 26.25 8.21 -8.91
C LYS A 41 25.07 8.86 -9.63
N GLU A 42 24.29 8.08 -10.38
CA GLU A 42 23.06 8.56 -11.02
C GLU A 42 22.03 9.01 -9.98
N TYR A 43 21.80 8.22 -8.93
CA TYR A 43 20.90 8.60 -7.84
C TYR A 43 21.34 9.88 -7.13
N VAL A 44 22.63 10.02 -6.81
CA VAL A 44 23.16 11.22 -6.17
C VAL A 44 23.03 12.44 -7.09
N LYS A 45 23.27 12.29 -8.40
CA LYS A 45 23.09 13.39 -9.37
C LYS A 45 21.64 13.88 -9.42
N ALA A 46 20.67 12.97 -9.36
CA ALA A 46 19.25 13.31 -9.32
C ALA A 46 18.82 13.88 -7.96
N SER A 47 19.35 13.30 -6.88
CA SER A 47 18.95 13.56 -5.49
C SER A 47 20.17 13.77 -4.59
N PRO A 48 20.70 15.00 -4.52
CA PRO A 48 22.00 15.23 -3.90
C PRO A 48 22.05 15.11 -2.37
N HIS A 49 20.90 15.20 -1.70
CA HIS A 49 20.76 14.93 -0.27
C HIS A 49 21.19 13.49 0.10
N LEU A 50 21.16 12.54 -0.84
CA LEU A 50 21.70 11.20 -0.63
C LEU A 50 23.21 11.22 -0.38
N LEU A 51 23.96 12.07 -1.08
CA LEU A 51 25.40 12.21 -0.84
C LEU A 51 25.68 12.87 0.51
N GLU A 52 24.87 13.85 0.89
CA GLU A 52 24.97 14.49 2.20
C GLU A 52 24.78 13.46 3.32
N TYR A 53 23.77 12.60 3.21
CA TYR A 53 23.57 11.47 4.11
C TYR A 53 24.81 10.56 4.19
N LEU A 54 25.39 10.19 3.05
CA LEU A 54 26.57 9.33 3.01
C LEU A 54 27.80 9.96 3.66
N HIS A 55 27.94 11.29 3.63
CA HIS A 55 29.00 12.01 4.34
C HIS A 55 28.80 12.03 5.86
N THR A 56 27.55 11.91 6.34
CA THR A 56 27.27 11.75 7.77
C THR A 56 27.36 10.31 8.25
N PHE A 57 27.28 9.35 7.34
CA PHE A 57 27.29 7.93 7.67
C PHE A 57 28.72 7.46 7.96
N PRO A 58 28.99 6.79 9.10
CA PRO A 58 30.35 6.35 9.45
C PRO A 58 30.80 5.14 8.64
N VAL A 59 31.20 5.41 7.39
CA VAL A 59 31.61 4.41 6.39
C VAL A 59 32.79 3.56 6.87
N ASN A 60 33.67 4.13 7.68
CA ASN A 60 34.82 3.40 8.26
C ASN A 60 34.39 2.31 9.23
N THR A 61 33.23 2.45 9.87
CA THR A 61 32.70 1.50 10.85
C THR A 61 31.81 0.46 10.21
N TYR A 62 30.92 0.87 9.30
CA TYR A 62 29.89 -0.01 8.73
C TYR A 62 30.19 -0.47 7.29
N GLY A 63 31.20 0.10 6.64
CA GLY A 63 31.48 -0.11 5.22
C GLY A 63 30.57 0.72 4.31
N ILE A 64 30.91 0.78 3.01
CA ILE A 64 30.11 1.46 2.00
C ILE A 64 28.82 0.66 1.75
N PRO A 65 27.62 1.29 1.84
CA PRO A 65 26.36 0.60 1.55
C PRO A 65 26.30 0.03 0.14
N LEU A 66 25.64 -1.12 -0.02
CA LEU A 66 25.34 -1.71 -1.32
C LEU A 66 24.11 -1.02 -1.93
N PHE A 67 24.27 -0.42 -3.12
CA PHE A 67 23.17 0.26 -3.81
C PHE A 67 22.45 -0.70 -4.76
N LEU A 68 21.17 -0.93 -4.51
CA LEU A 68 20.31 -1.81 -5.29
C LEU A 68 19.14 -1.02 -5.89
N SER A 69 18.89 -1.20 -7.18
CA SER A 69 17.73 -0.60 -7.85
C SER A 69 16.42 -1.32 -7.52
N GLU A 70 16.50 -2.63 -7.30
CA GLU A 70 15.40 -3.48 -6.87
C GLU A 70 15.95 -4.54 -5.90
N LEU A 71 15.15 -4.89 -4.91
CA LEU A 71 15.46 -5.92 -3.94
C LEU A 71 14.96 -7.29 -4.42
N LYS A 72 15.83 -8.31 -4.34
CA LYS A 72 15.54 -9.69 -4.70
C LYS A 72 15.32 -10.56 -3.46
N LYS A 73 14.60 -11.68 -3.62
CA LYS A 73 14.20 -12.57 -2.50
C LYS A 73 15.37 -13.27 -1.80
N ASP A 74 16.49 -13.45 -2.48
CA ASP A 74 17.73 -14.05 -1.96
C ASP A 74 18.36 -13.22 -0.84
N LEU A 75 18.15 -11.90 -0.85
CA LEU A 75 18.59 -10.99 0.21
C LEU A 75 18.02 -11.33 1.60
N ARG A 76 16.93 -12.12 1.68
CA ARG A 76 16.37 -12.61 2.94
C ARG A 76 17.37 -13.42 3.78
N LYS A 77 18.41 -13.98 3.15
CA LYS A 77 19.47 -14.75 3.82
C LYS A 77 20.61 -13.88 4.35
N MET A 78 20.61 -12.58 4.05
CA MET A 78 21.66 -11.66 4.49
C MET A 78 21.45 -11.30 5.96
N GLU A 79 22.32 -11.80 6.84
CA GLU A 79 22.21 -11.59 8.28
C GLU A 79 22.52 -10.14 8.70
N SER A 80 23.43 -9.47 8.01
CA SER A 80 23.86 -8.10 8.34
C SER A 80 23.73 -7.17 7.11
N PRO A 81 22.51 -6.75 6.76
CA PRO A 81 22.28 -5.93 5.58
C PRO A 81 22.78 -4.49 5.76
N ASN A 82 23.66 -4.02 4.88
CA ASN A 82 24.02 -2.61 4.72
C ASN A 82 23.68 -2.20 3.28
N ILE A 83 22.42 -1.85 3.05
CA ILE A 83 21.83 -1.72 1.70
C ILE A 83 21.06 -0.41 1.58
N ILE A 84 21.26 0.29 0.46
CA ILE A 84 20.44 1.45 0.07
C ILE A 84 19.68 1.14 -1.22
N TYR A 85 18.38 1.43 -1.24
CA TYR A 85 17.53 1.33 -2.43
C TYR A 85 16.61 2.55 -2.58
N PRO A 86 16.26 2.97 -3.81
CA PRO A 86 15.31 4.04 -4.04
C PRO A 86 13.88 3.56 -3.83
N VAL A 87 13.04 4.43 -3.25
CA VAL A 87 11.59 4.22 -3.13
C VAL A 87 10.84 5.09 -4.13
N ASN A 88 11.30 6.33 -4.32
CA ASN A 88 10.82 7.24 -5.35
C ASN A 88 11.98 8.15 -5.80
N GLU A 89 11.70 9.18 -6.59
CA GLU A 89 12.73 10.09 -7.13
C GLU A 89 13.57 10.80 -6.04
N THR A 90 12.98 11.05 -4.87
CA THR A 90 13.57 11.87 -3.79
C THR A 90 13.74 11.12 -2.46
N THR A 91 13.31 9.87 -2.36
CA THR A 91 13.34 9.11 -1.10
C THR A 91 14.10 7.81 -1.32
N PHE A 92 15.09 7.57 -0.47
CA PHE A 92 15.86 6.32 -0.43
C PHE A 92 15.70 5.67 0.94
N ILE A 93 15.86 4.36 1.02
CA ILE A 93 15.83 3.63 2.28
C ILE A 93 17.16 2.98 2.49
N HIS A 94 17.71 3.14 3.70
CA HIS A 94 18.88 2.41 4.16
C HIS A 94 18.46 1.36 5.20
N ILE A 95 18.71 0.09 4.88
CA ILE A 95 18.56 -1.03 5.80
C ILE A 95 19.93 -1.30 6.44
N LEU A 96 19.98 -1.27 7.76
CA LEU A 96 21.20 -1.40 8.56
C LEU A 96 20.99 -2.39 9.70
N PRO A 97 21.95 -3.26 10.07
CA PRO A 97 21.76 -4.18 11.19
C PRO A 97 21.63 -3.45 12.53
N ASP A 98 20.85 -4.04 13.43
CA ASP A 98 20.84 -3.69 14.85
C ASP A 98 21.60 -4.78 15.61
N PRO A 99 22.69 -4.47 16.34
CA PRO A 99 23.40 -5.46 17.14
C PRO A 99 22.61 -5.90 18.39
N ASP A 100 21.64 -5.11 18.83
CA ASP A 100 20.92 -5.29 20.10
C ASP A 100 19.48 -5.83 19.91
N ASP A 101 19.01 -5.97 18.67
CA ASP A 101 17.67 -6.43 18.32
C ASP A 101 17.74 -7.40 17.13
N VAL A 102 16.82 -8.38 17.09
CA VAL A 102 16.68 -9.27 15.93
C VAL A 102 16.16 -8.53 14.69
N ARG A 103 15.57 -7.35 14.87
CA ARG A 103 15.08 -6.48 13.79
C ARG A 103 16.15 -5.52 13.31
N ASN A 104 16.36 -5.46 12.01
CA ASN A 104 17.22 -4.45 11.41
C ASN A 104 16.55 -3.06 11.42
N TYR A 105 17.36 -2.00 11.31
CA TYR A 105 16.89 -0.64 11.17
C TYR A 105 16.37 -0.35 9.76
N TYR A 106 15.30 0.43 9.70
CA TYR A 106 14.76 1.06 8.50
C TYR A 106 14.97 2.57 8.59
N ILE A 107 15.83 3.11 7.72
CA ILE A 107 16.22 4.53 7.75
C ILE A 107 15.76 5.21 6.45
N PRO A 108 14.67 5.98 6.48
CA PRO A 108 14.27 6.78 5.34
C PRO A 108 15.20 7.99 5.18
N ILE A 109 15.86 8.08 4.04
CA ILE A 109 16.71 9.18 3.62
C ILE A 109 15.84 10.11 2.77
N GLU A 110 15.45 11.23 3.36
CA GLU A 110 14.60 12.27 2.75
C GLU A 110 15.38 13.59 2.59
N PRO A 111 14.96 14.52 1.71
CA PRO A 111 15.62 15.82 1.55
C PRO A 111 15.73 16.64 2.84
N SER A 112 14.80 16.46 3.78
CA SER A 112 14.79 17.15 5.07
C SER A 112 15.63 16.48 6.16
N PHE A 113 16.24 15.33 5.89
CA PHE A 113 16.79 14.44 6.93
C PHE A 113 17.89 15.08 7.78
N LEU A 114 18.76 15.90 7.16
CA LEU A 114 19.93 16.49 7.81
C LEU A 114 19.77 17.97 8.17
N HIS A 115 18.69 18.61 7.74
CA HIS A 115 18.51 20.05 7.91
C HIS A 115 17.51 20.36 9.02
N ASN A 116 18.00 21.01 10.09
CA ASN A 116 17.13 21.52 11.14
C ASN A 116 16.45 22.82 10.69
N VAL A 117 15.34 22.70 9.96
CA VAL A 117 14.50 23.81 9.51
C VAL A 117 13.34 24.13 10.47
N GLY A 118 13.34 23.54 11.67
CA GLY A 118 12.22 23.64 12.61
C GLY A 118 11.94 25.07 13.11
N ALA A 119 12.96 25.94 13.14
CA ALA A 119 12.78 27.36 13.48
C ALA A 119 12.22 28.19 12.31
N MET A 120 12.48 27.77 11.07
CA MET A 120 12.10 28.51 9.85
C MET A 120 10.69 28.14 9.39
N LEU A 121 10.31 26.87 9.50
CA LEU A 121 9.02 26.34 9.08
C LEU A 121 7.83 27.14 9.63
N PRO A 122 7.71 27.42 10.94
CA PRO A 122 6.58 28.20 11.46
C PRO A 122 6.48 29.61 10.87
N VAL A 123 7.63 30.25 10.61
CA VAL A 123 7.67 31.60 10.02
C VAL A 123 7.20 31.56 8.57
N ILE A 124 7.62 30.55 7.81
CA ILE A 124 7.17 30.33 6.44
C ILE A 124 5.69 29.99 6.42
N GLU A 125 5.21 29.08 7.26
CA GLU A 125 3.78 28.74 7.36
C GLU A 125 2.91 29.97 7.65
N THR A 126 3.32 30.84 8.56
CA THR A 126 2.58 32.10 8.82
C THR A 126 2.51 32.98 7.58
N LYS A 127 3.63 33.15 6.86
CA LYS A 127 3.65 33.96 5.63
C LYS A 127 2.85 33.35 4.49
N LEU A 128 2.81 32.02 4.41
CA LEU A 128 1.99 31.32 3.43
C LEU A 128 0.50 31.57 3.70
N ILE A 129 0.06 31.59 4.96
CA ILE A 129 -1.34 31.90 5.32
C ILE A 129 -1.75 33.28 4.79
N ASP A 130 -0.90 34.30 4.93
CA ASP A 130 -1.17 35.66 4.43
C ASP A 130 -1.36 35.71 2.90
N LEU A 131 -0.86 34.72 2.16
CA LEU A 131 -0.99 34.62 0.71
C LEU A 131 -2.19 33.76 0.27
N ILE A 132 -2.78 32.96 1.17
CA ILE A 132 -3.94 32.10 0.84
C ILE A 132 -5.15 32.95 0.45
N ASP A 133 -5.37 34.06 1.14
CA ASP A 133 -6.52 34.96 0.92
C ASP A 133 -6.51 35.62 -0.48
N GLY A 134 -5.37 35.57 -1.18
CA GLY A 134 -5.20 36.09 -2.54
C GLY A 134 -5.33 35.06 -3.66
N LEU A 135 -5.73 33.81 -3.37
CA LEU A 135 -5.95 32.79 -4.39
C LEU A 135 -7.31 32.98 -5.06
N ASP A 136 -7.32 33.12 -6.39
CA ASP A 136 -8.55 33.29 -7.18
C ASP A 136 -9.43 32.04 -7.18
N GLU A 137 -8.82 30.84 -7.13
CA GLU A 137 -9.50 29.54 -7.12
C GLU A 137 -8.79 28.54 -6.20
N ASP A 138 -9.57 27.71 -5.49
CA ASP A 138 -9.06 26.64 -4.64
C ASP A 138 -8.55 25.45 -5.48
N PRO A 139 -7.34 24.92 -5.20
CA PRO A 139 -6.80 23.78 -5.92
C PRO A 139 -7.60 22.49 -5.65
N ILE A 140 -8.01 21.80 -6.71
CA ILE A 140 -8.92 20.66 -6.66
C ILE A 140 -8.15 19.34 -6.50
N SER A 141 -6.96 19.25 -7.11
CA SER A 141 -6.11 18.06 -7.05
C SER A 141 -4.88 18.23 -6.16
N ASP A 142 -4.35 17.11 -5.65
CA ASP A 142 -3.11 17.11 -4.86
C ASP A 142 -1.90 17.62 -5.67
N LYS A 143 -1.88 17.37 -6.98
CA LYS A 143 -0.85 17.91 -7.88
C LYS A 143 -0.93 19.43 -7.97
N GLU A 144 -2.13 19.99 -8.14
CA GLU A 144 -2.33 21.45 -8.15
C GLU A 144 -1.95 22.07 -6.81
N ARG A 145 -2.33 21.44 -5.69
CA ARG A 145 -1.94 21.88 -4.34
C ARG A 145 -0.44 21.96 -4.17
N ALA A 146 0.30 20.94 -4.60
CA ALA A 146 1.75 20.94 -4.56
C ALA A 146 2.34 22.10 -5.39
N GLU A 147 1.84 22.33 -6.60
CA GLU A 147 2.30 23.43 -7.47
C GLU A 147 1.94 24.83 -6.92
N VAL A 148 0.82 24.96 -6.21
CA VAL A 148 0.47 26.21 -5.50
C VAL A 148 1.44 26.45 -4.35
N ILE A 149 1.72 25.43 -3.52
CA ILE A 149 2.67 25.53 -2.40
C ILE A 149 4.06 25.94 -2.90
N LYS A 150 4.57 25.32 -3.98
CA LYS A 150 5.87 25.68 -4.59
C LYS A 150 5.91 27.14 -5.02
N ARG A 151 4.85 27.61 -5.71
CA ARG A 151 4.75 29.01 -6.15
C ARG A 151 4.73 29.98 -4.98
N MET A 152 3.95 29.69 -3.93
CA MET A 152 3.88 30.54 -2.74
C MET A 152 5.21 30.54 -1.97
N LEU A 153 5.89 29.40 -1.87
CA LEU A 153 7.21 29.31 -1.24
C LEU A 153 8.23 30.21 -1.95
N ALA A 154 8.23 30.22 -3.29
CA ALA A 154 9.09 31.08 -4.09
C ALA A 154 8.80 32.58 -3.91
N ILE A 155 7.59 32.96 -3.49
CA ILE A 155 7.23 34.35 -3.17
C ILE A 155 7.77 34.74 -1.79
N VAL A 156 7.64 33.86 -0.79
CA VAL A 156 7.95 34.18 0.62
C VAL A 156 9.41 33.94 1.00
N ALA A 157 10.18 33.23 0.17
CA ALA A 157 11.58 32.89 0.45
C ALA A 157 12.52 33.25 -0.71
N VAL A 158 13.79 33.51 -0.37
CA VAL A 158 14.88 33.78 -1.32
C VAL A 158 16.04 32.84 -1.03
N ILE A 159 16.59 32.24 -2.08
CA ILE A 159 17.74 31.35 -1.99
C ILE A 159 19.02 32.18 -1.99
N ARG A 160 19.83 32.03 -0.94
CA ARG A 160 21.17 32.61 -0.82
C ARG A 160 22.24 31.57 -1.18
N PRO A 161 23.10 31.83 -2.19
CA PRO A 161 24.26 30.98 -2.45
C PRO A 161 25.24 30.99 -1.27
N LYS A 162 25.89 29.84 -0.98
CA LYS A 162 26.83 29.69 0.16
C LYS A 162 27.97 30.72 0.17
N ASN A 163 28.39 31.20 -1.00
CA ASN A 163 29.53 32.12 -1.16
C ASN A 163 29.17 33.60 -0.99
N VAL A 164 27.90 33.93 -0.68
CA VAL A 164 27.45 35.32 -0.54
C VAL A 164 27.11 35.64 0.91
N ASP A 165 27.65 36.77 1.40
CA ASP A 165 27.45 37.20 2.78
C ASP A 165 25.96 37.51 3.07
N LEU A 166 25.47 37.03 4.22
CA LEU A 166 24.11 37.28 4.70
C LEU A 166 23.79 38.78 4.75
N ALA A 167 24.79 39.60 5.08
CA ALA A 167 24.68 41.05 5.19
C ALA A 167 24.22 41.73 3.89
N GLN A 168 24.50 41.14 2.73
CA GLN A 168 24.06 41.66 1.43
C GLN A 168 22.56 41.44 1.19
N PHE A 169 21.98 40.39 1.76
CA PHE A 169 20.56 40.07 1.64
C PHE A 169 19.70 40.72 2.73
N THR A 170 20.29 41.03 3.89
CA THR A 170 19.58 41.70 5.02
C THR A 170 19.66 43.23 4.96
N GLY A 171 20.33 43.80 3.95
CA GLY A 171 20.44 45.25 3.74
C GLY A 171 21.49 45.94 4.62
N SER A 172 22.47 45.19 5.15
CA SER A 172 23.53 45.73 6.02
C SER A 172 24.86 45.83 5.28
N SER A 173 24.93 46.68 4.27
CA SER A 173 26.20 47.13 3.67
C SER A 173 26.22 48.66 3.71
N GLY A 174 27.21 49.22 4.39
CA GLY A 174 27.25 50.64 4.76
C GLY A 174 27.30 51.61 3.57
N GLY A 175 26.52 52.70 3.69
CA GLY A 175 26.60 53.86 2.80
C GLY A 175 25.30 54.65 2.72
N GLN A 176 25.29 55.85 3.30
CA GLN A 176 24.25 56.91 3.20
C GLN A 176 22.94 56.70 3.95
N GLN A 177 23.02 56.85 5.28
CA GLN A 177 21.88 57.19 6.12
C GLN A 177 21.75 58.72 6.22
N GLN A 178 21.18 59.37 5.21
CA GLN A 178 20.59 60.70 5.36
C GLN A 178 19.30 60.78 4.54
N ASP A 179 18.27 61.36 5.16
CA ASP A 179 17.04 61.86 4.53
C ASP A 179 15.72 61.05 4.61
N MET A 180 15.59 60.11 5.55
CA MET A 180 14.25 59.54 5.87
C MET A 180 13.92 59.43 7.36
N LYS A 181 14.79 59.94 8.25
CA LYS A 181 14.55 60.04 9.70
C LYS A 181 13.89 61.36 10.12
N SER A 182 13.74 62.33 9.21
CA SER A 182 13.13 63.65 9.49
C SER A 182 11.63 63.71 9.19
N LYS A 183 11.05 62.71 8.50
CA LYS A 183 9.63 62.73 8.09
C LYS A 183 8.70 61.81 8.90
N ILE A 184 9.24 60.90 9.71
CA ILE A 184 8.43 59.96 10.53
C ILE A 184 8.21 60.48 11.96
N THR A 185 9.07 61.41 12.42
CA THR A 185 8.99 62.00 13.77
C THR A 185 7.81 62.96 13.98
N THR A 186 7.09 63.33 12.91
CA THR A 186 5.94 64.25 12.96
C THR A 186 4.59 63.53 12.93
N PHE A 187 4.54 62.20 12.74
CA PHE A 187 3.29 61.45 12.60
C PHE A 187 2.93 60.55 13.81
N LEU A 188 3.88 60.31 14.72
CA LEU A 188 3.70 59.41 15.88
C LEU A 188 3.72 60.17 17.23
N LYS A 189 3.06 61.31 17.29
CA LYS A 189 2.65 61.96 18.55
C LYS A 189 1.14 62.15 18.59
N THR A 190 0.42 61.04 18.59
CA THR A 190 -0.91 60.96 19.20
C THR A 190 -1.14 59.52 19.63
N ASP A 191 -1.03 59.36 20.94
CA ASP A 191 -1.98 58.63 21.76
C ASP A 191 -1.97 57.08 21.90
N PHE A 192 -1.85 56.77 23.19
CA PHE A 192 -2.30 55.63 23.98
C PHE A 192 -1.36 54.47 24.33
N SER A 193 -1.01 54.54 25.62
CA SER A 193 -0.54 53.56 26.59
C SER A 193 -0.86 52.09 26.33
N ALA A 194 0.21 51.28 26.25
CA ALA A 194 0.29 49.94 26.85
C ALA A 194 1.76 49.46 26.82
N LYS A 195 2.65 50.15 27.53
CA LYS A 195 4.01 49.67 27.81
C LYS A 195 4.05 49.22 29.26
N ASP A 196 4.08 47.90 29.50
CA ASP A 196 4.97 47.29 30.52
C ASP A 196 4.86 45.76 30.75
N LYS A 197 4.29 44.95 29.85
CA LYS A 197 4.32 43.48 29.98
C LYS A 197 4.93 42.70 28.81
N MET A 198 5.99 43.23 28.18
CA MET A 198 6.70 42.53 27.08
C MET A 198 8.23 42.62 27.18
N LYS A 199 8.81 42.56 28.39
CA LYS A 199 10.28 42.60 28.55
C LYS A 199 11.00 41.26 28.79
N ASN A 200 10.31 40.13 28.97
CA ASN A 200 10.99 38.89 29.42
C ASN A 200 10.97 37.67 28.48
N VAL A 201 10.71 37.80 27.17
CA VAL A 201 10.86 36.67 26.21
C VAL A 201 11.45 37.11 24.87
N LYS A 202 12.72 37.55 24.84
CA LYS A 202 13.45 37.80 23.60
C LYS A 202 14.88 37.22 23.63
N LYS A 203 14.95 35.90 23.57
CA LYS A 203 16.03 35.17 22.87
C LYS A 203 15.37 34.10 21.99
N LYS A 204 14.54 34.52 21.04
CA LYS A 204 14.06 33.65 19.95
C LYS A 204 15.05 33.76 18.80
N HIS A 205 15.47 32.62 18.25
CA HIS A 205 16.29 32.52 17.04
C HIS A 205 15.72 33.48 15.97
N GLN A 206 16.47 34.50 15.58
CA GLN A 206 16.07 35.41 14.51
C GLN A 206 16.27 34.68 13.18
N VAL A 207 15.17 34.25 12.57
CA VAL A 207 15.17 33.78 11.19
C VAL A 207 15.61 34.94 10.29
N PRO A 208 16.60 34.76 9.40
CA PRO A 208 17.10 35.84 8.56
C PRO A 208 16.04 36.27 7.53
N LEU A 209 15.80 37.58 7.45
CA LEU A 209 14.81 38.18 6.55
C LEU A 209 15.49 39.22 5.66
N THR A 210 14.99 39.33 4.43
CA THR A 210 15.26 40.45 3.53
C THR A 210 14.54 41.73 4.01
N PRO A 211 14.90 42.93 3.52
CA PRO A 211 14.21 44.18 3.88
C PRO A 211 12.72 44.20 3.54
N ASP A 212 12.31 43.50 2.49
CA ASP A 212 10.92 43.27 2.08
C ASP A 212 10.24 42.13 2.85
N GLY A 213 10.94 41.50 3.80
CA GLY A 213 10.40 40.54 4.74
C GLY A 213 10.34 39.10 4.23
N LYS A 214 10.98 38.75 3.11
CA LYS A 214 11.15 37.36 2.66
C LYS A 214 12.17 36.61 3.49
N VAL A 215 11.96 35.33 3.71
CA VAL A 215 12.87 34.44 4.45
C VAL A 215 14.10 34.13 3.60
N ILE A 216 15.29 34.31 4.16
CA ILE A 216 16.55 33.97 3.47
C ILE A 216 16.92 32.54 3.83
N LEU A 217 17.05 31.67 2.83
CA LEU A 217 17.35 30.24 2.98
C LEU A 217 18.58 29.86 2.18
N THR A 218 19.36 28.87 2.60
CA THR A 218 20.27 28.18 1.69
C THR A 218 19.48 27.32 0.69
N ASN A 219 20.13 26.84 -0.38
CA ASN A 219 19.48 25.95 -1.34
C ASN A 219 19.01 24.65 -0.67
N GLU A 220 19.78 24.15 0.30
CA GLU A 220 19.44 22.98 1.10
C GLU A 220 18.20 23.19 1.97
N GLU A 221 18.18 24.29 2.73
CA GLU A 221 17.05 24.65 3.58
C GLU A 221 15.77 24.86 2.75
N TYR A 222 15.88 25.51 1.59
CA TYR A 222 14.76 25.72 0.68
C TYR A 222 14.17 24.39 0.21
N ARG A 223 14.99 23.46 -0.28
CA ARG A 223 14.54 22.15 -0.77
C ARG A 223 13.97 21.28 0.36
N ALA A 224 14.58 21.32 1.54
CA ALA A 224 14.08 20.64 2.72
C ALA A 224 12.68 21.16 3.12
N ILE A 225 12.51 22.49 3.14
CA ILE A 225 11.22 23.12 3.45
C ILE A 225 10.17 22.82 2.37
N GLU A 226 10.52 22.91 1.09
CA GLU A 226 9.63 22.57 -0.02
C GLU A 226 9.12 21.13 0.12
N TYR A 227 10.04 20.19 0.34
CA TYR A 227 9.70 18.78 0.58
C TYR A 227 8.77 18.62 1.79
N LEU A 228 9.10 19.22 2.93
CA LEU A 228 8.30 19.11 4.15
C LEU A 228 6.90 19.71 4.00
N LEU A 229 6.77 20.85 3.32
CA LEU A 229 5.46 21.47 3.08
C LEU A 229 4.58 20.58 2.21
N ILE A 230 5.12 20.01 1.13
CA ILE A 230 4.36 19.07 0.28
C ILE A 230 4.04 17.81 1.08
N ARG A 231 5.04 17.23 1.75
CA ARG A 231 4.91 16.01 2.53
C ARG A 231 3.84 16.13 3.62
N ASP A 232 3.82 17.22 4.36
CA ASP A 232 2.95 17.40 5.53
C ASP A 232 1.56 17.97 5.17
N LYS A 233 1.45 18.80 4.12
CA LYS A 233 0.18 19.44 3.71
C LYS A 233 -0.54 18.70 2.59
N VAL A 234 0.19 18.03 1.70
CA VAL A 234 -0.36 17.36 0.51
C VAL A 234 -0.29 15.85 0.62
N ASP A 235 0.76 15.28 1.22
CA ASP A 235 0.90 13.83 1.46
C ASP A 235 0.61 13.46 2.93
N MET A 236 0.72 12.19 3.32
CA MET A 236 0.44 11.68 4.67
C MET A 236 1.54 11.99 5.72
N GLY A 237 2.24 13.12 5.60
CA GLY A 237 3.29 13.54 6.53
C GLY A 237 4.39 12.48 6.67
N ILE A 238 4.73 12.15 7.92
CA ILE A 238 5.81 11.20 8.22
C ILE A 238 5.58 9.78 7.71
N LEU A 239 4.34 9.44 7.34
CA LEU A 239 4.03 8.14 6.77
C LEU A 239 4.41 8.05 5.28
N LYS A 240 4.67 9.19 4.62
CA LYS A 240 5.02 9.25 3.19
C LYS A 240 6.12 8.26 2.78
N PRO A 241 7.29 8.18 3.43
CA PRO A 241 8.33 7.23 3.02
C PRO A 241 7.86 5.77 3.11
N PHE A 242 7.10 5.41 4.14
CA PHE A 242 6.60 4.05 4.32
C PHE A 242 5.48 3.69 3.35
N LEU A 243 4.54 4.61 3.11
CA LEU A 243 3.45 4.42 2.16
C LEU A 243 3.96 4.38 0.72
N SER A 244 5.05 5.07 0.40
CA SER A 244 5.67 5.02 -0.92
C SER A 244 6.46 3.73 -1.18
N ASP A 245 6.96 3.06 -0.13
CA ASP A 245 7.80 1.87 -0.29
C ASP A 245 6.99 0.61 -0.64
N SER A 246 7.07 0.17 -1.90
CA SER A 246 6.37 -1.04 -2.39
C SER A 246 6.78 -2.34 -1.70
N TYR A 247 7.89 -2.36 -0.96
CA TYR A 247 8.35 -3.54 -0.21
C TYR A 247 7.77 -3.66 1.20
N ILE A 248 7.02 -2.66 1.69
CA ILE A 248 6.33 -2.71 2.97
C ILE A 248 4.94 -3.35 2.82
N GLU A 249 4.59 -4.25 3.74
CA GLU A 249 3.26 -4.87 3.83
C GLU A 249 2.41 -4.23 4.92
N ASP A 250 2.97 -4.10 6.13
CA ASP A 250 2.29 -3.50 7.29
C ASP A 250 3.16 -2.42 7.95
N ILE A 251 2.52 -1.40 8.53
CA ILE A 251 3.14 -0.32 9.32
C ILE A 251 2.41 -0.25 10.67
N SER A 252 3.14 -0.28 11.78
CA SER A 252 2.57 -0.26 13.12
C SER A 252 3.26 0.78 14.00
N CYS A 253 2.45 1.58 14.70
CA CYS A 253 2.90 2.44 15.79
C CYS A 253 2.12 2.04 17.04
N ASP A 254 2.80 1.36 17.96
CA ASP A 254 2.17 0.73 19.15
C ASP A 254 2.01 1.71 20.33
N GLY A 255 2.28 2.99 20.13
CA GLY A 255 2.32 4.03 21.16
C GLY A 255 3.57 4.88 21.08
N ILE A 256 4.02 5.40 22.22
CA ILE A 256 5.26 6.17 22.33
C ILE A 256 6.45 5.27 21.99
N GLY A 257 7.27 5.65 21.03
CA GLY A 257 8.42 4.86 20.57
C GLY A 257 8.51 4.77 19.05
N PRO A 258 9.32 3.84 18.52
CA PRO A 258 9.58 3.71 17.10
C PRO A 258 8.38 3.14 16.34
N ILE A 259 8.31 3.48 15.05
CA ILE A 259 7.41 2.80 14.10
C ILE A 259 8.03 1.46 13.70
N PHE A 260 7.24 0.39 13.73
CA PHE A 260 7.61 -0.93 13.23
C PHE A 260 6.98 -1.18 11.87
N ILE A 261 7.64 -1.99 11.04
CA ILE A 261 7.11 -2.37 9.72
C ILE A 261 7.33 -3.86 9.46
N GLU A 262 6.46 -4.46 8.65
CA GLU A 262 6.69 -5.77 8.06
C GLU A 262 7.13 -5.59 6.60
N HIS A 263 8.37 -5.97 6.30
CA HIS A 263 8.96 -5.86 4.97
C HIS A 263 8.95 -7.21 4.24
N LYS A 264 8.60 -7.20 2.94
CA LYS A 264 8.51 -8.40 2.08
C LYS A 264 9.75 -9.30 2.07
N ILE A 265 10.93 -8.74 2.33
CA ILE A 265 12.24 -9.41 2.23
C ILE A 265 12.87 -9.52 3.61
N PHE A 266 13.07 -8.39 4.29
CA PHE A 266 13.77 -8.34 5.58
C PHE A 266 12.89 -8.60 6.81
N LYS A 267 11.58 -8.84 6.63
CA LYS A 267 10.63 -9.12 7.71
C LYS A 267 10.48 -7.94 8.65
N GLY A 268 10.28 -8.18 9.95
CA GLY A 268 10.07 -7.13 10.93
C GLY A 268 11.28 -6.20 11.01
N LEU A 269 11.07 -4.91 10.71
CA LEU A 269 12.09 -3.86 10.82
C LEU A 269 11.65 -2.79 11.82
N LYS A 270 12.64 -2.09 12.39
CA LYS A 270 12.46 -0.98 13.33
C LYS A 270 12.85 0.34 12.65
N SER A 271 11.94 1.29 12.56
CA SER A 271 12.25 2.60 12.01
C SER A 271 12.99 3.49 12.99
N VAL A 272 13.82 4.40 12.47
CA VAL A 272 14.43 5.50 13.24
C VAL A 272 13.46 6.65 13.52
N ILE A 273 12.28 6.64 12.90
CA ILE A 273 11.21 7.60 13.17
C ILE A 273 10.44 7.12 14.40
N GLU A 274 10.40 7.96 15.44
CA GLU A 274 9.72 7.66 16.70
C GLU A 274 8.87 8.83 17.23
N PHE A 275 7.80 8.49 17.95
CA PHE A 275 7.03 9.45 18.75
C PHE A 275 7.55 9.45 20.18
N LYS A 276 8.08 10.57 20.66
CA LYS A 276 8.61 10.70 22.03
C LYS A 276 7.57 11.13 23.05
N VAL A 277 6.53 11.83 22.59
CA VAL A 277 5.54 12.47 23.47
C VAL A 277 4.14 12.05 23.06
N SER A 278 3.32 11.62 24.03
CA SER A 278 1.94 11.19 23.78
C SER A 278 1.11 12.23 23.04
N SER A 279 1.25 13.51 23.39
CA SER A 279 0.47 14.58 22.78
C SER A 279 0.73 14.74 21.28
N GLU A 280 1.96 14.46 20.82
CA GLU A 280 2.30 14.51 19.40
C GLU A 280 1.68 13.36 18.63
N LEU A 281 1.68 12.17 19.22
CA LEU A 281 1.03 11.00 18.65
C LEU A 281 -0.49 11.18 18.62
N ASP A 282 -1.07 11.73 19.68
CA ASP A 282 -2.49 12.08 19.77
C ASP A 282 -2.88 13.09 18.69
N GLU A 283 -2.11 14.17 18.53
CA GLU A 283 -2.34 15.17 17.47
C GLU A 283 -2.19 14.57 16.07
N PHE A 284 -1.22 13.68 15.89
CA PHE A 284 -0.99 12.99 14.62
C PHE A 284 -2.18 12.11 14.23
N VAL A 285 -2.67 11.25 15.15
CA VAL A 285 -3.79 10.36 14.85
C VAL A 285 -5.10 11.12 14.63
N VAL A 286 -5.32 12.23 15.34
CA VAL A 286 -6.49 13.11 15.13
C VAL A 286 -6.46 13.74 13.74
N LYS A 287 -5.32 14.33 13.33
CA LYS A 287 -5.15 14.90 11.99
C LYS A 287 -5.32 13.86 10.87
N MET A 288 -4.77 12.66 11.07
CA MET A 288 -4.94 11.54 10.14
C MET A 288 -6.42 11.17 9.99
N ALA A 289 -7.14 11.03 11.10
CA ALA A 289 -8.55 10.71 11.12
C ALA A 289 -9.43 11.78 10.42
N GLU A 290 -9.17 13.06 10.66
CA GLU A 290 -9.83 14.18 9.96
C GLU A 290 -9.61 14.10 8.45
N ARG A 291 -8.38 13.82 8.02
CA ARG A 291 -8.02 13.71 6.62
C ARG A 291 -8.72 12.54 5.91
N ILE A 292 -8.92 11.43 6.61
CA ILE A 292 -9.69 10.28 6.13
C ILE A 292 -11.21 10.55 6.21
N LYS A 293 -11.62 11.75 6.64
CA LYS A 293 -13.02 12.17 6.84
C LYS A 293 -13.77 11.29 7.85
N ARG A 294 -13.04 10.76 8.83
CA ARG A 294 -13.57 9.98 9.95
C ARG A 294 -12.99 10.52 11.25
N PRO A 295 -13.49 11.64 11.78
CA PRO A 295 -12.91 12.28 12.96
C PRO A 295 -13.03 11.40 14.21
N ILE A 296 -11.95 11.38 15.01
CA ILE A 296 -11.88 10.69 16.29
C ILE A 296 -12.48 11.56 17.39
N THR A 297 -13.21 10.94 18.31
CA THR A 297 -13.69 11.61 19.53
C THR A 297 -13.44 10.71 20.74
N TYR A 298 -13.47 11.27 21.95
CA TYR A 298 -13.39 10.45 23.17
C TYR A 298 -14.53 9.41 23.29
N ARG A 299 -15.68 9.65 22.65
CA ARG A 299 -16.80 8.70 22.61
C ARG A 299 -16.63 7.63 21.54
N ASN A 300 -15.89 7.92 20.48
CA ASN A 300 -15.54 6.97 19.42
C ASN A 300 -14.02 6.97 19.19
N PRO A 301 -13.27 6.35 20.10
CA PRO A 301 -11.80 6.38 20.09
C PRO A 301 -11.20 5.31 19.17
N VAL A 302 -11.99 4.40 18.61
CA VAL A 302 -11.52 3.36 17.70
C VAL A 302 -12.09 3.63 16.32
N ILE A 303 -11.24 3.68 15.30
CA ILE A 303 -11.63 3.91 13.92
C ILE A 303 -10.96 2.90 13.00
N ASP A 304 -11.79 2.26 12.18
CA ASP A 304 -11.36 1.53 10.99
C ASP A 304 -11.71 2.34 9.75
N ALA A 305 -10.73 2.52 8.87
CA ALA A 305 -10.87 3.32 7.66
C ALA A 305 -9.95 2.87 6.53
N THR A 306 -10.08 3.53 5.38
CA THR A 306 -9.26 3.32 4.19
C THR A 306 -8.55 4.64 3.86
N LEU A 307 -7.24 4.57 3.67
CA LEU A 307 -6.41 5.68 3.21
C LEU A 307 -6.67 6.00 1.73
N LEU A 308 -6.14 7.14 1.26
CA LEU A 308 -6.32 7.60 -0.12
C LEU A 308 -5.72 6.64 -1.16
N ASP A 309 -4.68 5.89 -0.79
CA ASP A 309 -4.03 4.86 -1.62
C ASP A 309 -4.77 3.51 -1.58
N GLY A 310 -5.85 3.39 -0.80
CA GLY A 310 -6.60 2.14 -0.60
C GLY A 310 -6.13 1.31 0.60
N SER A 311 -5.02 1.67 1.25
CA SER A 311 -4.49 0.96 2.42
C SER A 311 -5.47 1.01 3.59
N ARG A 312 -5.58 -0.08 4.38
CA ARG A 312 -6.40 -0.10 5.60
C ARG A 312 -5.67 0.62 6.70
N ILE A 313 -6.38 1.38 7.51
CA ILE A 313 -5.86 1.94 8.74
C ILE A 313 -6.82 1.66 9.90
N ASN A 314 -6.28 1.14 10.98
CA ASN A 314 -6.92 1.08 12.28
C ASN A 314 -6.24 2.10 13.20
N ILE A 315 -7.03 2.88 13.93
CA ILE A 315 -6.55 3.86 14.90
C ILE A 315 -7.26 3.62 16.23
N VAL A 316 -6.49 3.63 17.32
CA VAL A 316 -6.98 3.62 18.69
C VAL A 316 -6.46 4.85 19.42
N TYR A 317 -7.36 5.74 19.79
CA TYR A 317 -7.06 7.03 20.39
C TYR A 317 -7.18 7.02 21.91
N GLY A 318 -6.18 7.62 22.54
CA GLY A 318 -6.17 7.98 23.94
C GLY A 318 -5.60 6.88 24.86
N THR A 319 -4.91 7.35 25.88
CA THR A 319 -4.27 6.51 26.91
C THR A 319 -5.26 5.76 27.81
N ALA A 320 -6.53 6.17 27.80
CA ALA A 320 -7.60 5.51 28.52
C ALA A 320 -7.85 4.07 28.01
N ILE A 321 -7.61 3.83 26.71
CA ILE A 321 -7.80 2.53 26.05
C ILE A 321 -6.47 1.88 25.75
N SER A 322 -5.53 2.64 25.15
CA SER A 322 -4.20 2.15 24.83
C SER A 322 -3.19 2.70 25.83
N ARG A 323 -2.83 1.91 26.85
CA ARG A 323 -2.00 2.36 27.98
C ARG A 323 -0.62 2.91 27.60
N HIS A 324 -0.11 2.55 26.42
CA HIS A 324 1.19 2.97 25.89
C HIS A 324 1.12 4.26 25.03
N GLY A 325 -0.04 4.92 24.96
CA GLY A 325 -0.32 6.04 24.05
C GLY A 325 -1.30 5.64 22.95
N SER A 326 -1.84 6.62 22.21
CA SER A 326 -2.60 6.31 20.98
C SER A 326 -1.80 5.40 20.06
N ASN A 327 -2.44 4.53 19.31
CA ASN A 327 -1.75 3.63 18.38
C ASN A 327 -2.45 3.58 17.03
N PHE A 328 -1.73 3.15 16.00
CA PHE A 328 -2.31 2.89 14.69
C PHE A 328 -1.60 1.73 13.98
N THR A 329 -2.34 1.04 13.12
CA THR A 329 -1.81 -0.01 12.24
C THR A 329 -2.33 0.21 10.84
N ILE A 330 -1.42 0.22 9.86
CA ILE A 330 -1.74 0.33 8.45
C ILE A 330 -1.37 -0.96 7.76
N ARG A 331 -2.32 -1.54 7.03
CA ARG A 331 -2.08 -2.66 6.11
C ARG A 331 -2.12 -2.14 4.70
N LYS A 332 -0.98 -2.19 4.01
CA LYS A 332 -0.84 -1.64 2.66
C LYS A 332 -1.58 -2.49 1.64
N VAL A 333 -2.16 -1.83 0.65
CA VAL A 333 -2.64 -2.53 -0.56
C VAL A 333 -1.44 -2.89 -1.42
N ASN A 334 -1.37 -4.14 -1.85
CA ASN A 334 -0.37 -4.56 -2.84
C ASN A 334 -0.76 -3.96 -4.21
N GLU A 335 0.02 -3.01 -4.71
CA GLU A 335 -0.25 -2.32 -5.99
C GLU A 335 -0.28 -3.26 -7.19
N VAL A 336 0.57 -4.29 -7.20
CA VAL A 336 0.64 -5.29 -8.30
C VAL A 336 0.33 -6.67 -7.75
N PRO A 337 -0.79 -7.31 -8.17
CA PRO A 337 -1.11 -8.68 -7.79
C PRO A 337 -0.07 -9.68 -8.30
N LEU A 338 0.06 -10.81 -7.61
CA LEU A 338 0.80 -11.95 -8.17
C LEU A 338 -0.01 -12.56 -9.32
N SER A 339 0.67 -12.91 -10.40
CA SER A 339 0.05 -13.70 -11.46
C SER A 339 -0.07 -15.17 -11.04
N ILE A 340 -0.92 -15.93 -11.73
CA ILE A 340 -1.02 -17.38 -11.51
C ILE A 340 0.32 -18.09 -11.78
N LEU A 341 1.13 -17.57 -12.70
CA LEU A 341 2.47 -18.11 -12.99
C LEU A 341 3.44 -17.85 -11.83
N ASN A 342 3.35 -16.71 -11.14
CA ASN A 342 4.14 -16.49 -9.91
C ASN A 342 3.73 -17.43 -8.77
N ILE A 343 2.45 -17.81 -8.70
CA ILE A 343 1.99 -18.79 -7.73
C ILE A 343 2.57 -20.17 -8.08
N ILE A 344 2.55 -20.55 -9.36
CA ILE A 344 3.19 -21.79 -9.86
C ILE A 344 4.70 -21.80 -9.59
N ASP A 345 5.40 -20.68 -9.81
CA ASP A 345 6.82 -20.50 -9.47
C ASP A 345 7.12 -20.82 -8.00
N SER A 346 6.22 -20.39 -7.10
CA SER A 346 6.34 -20.66 -5.68
C SER A 346 5.87 -22.07 -5.27
N ASN A 347 5.54 -22.90 -6.26
CA ASN A 347 4.92 -24.22 -6.13
C ASN A 347 3.59 -24.17 -5.36
N GLY A 348 2.83 -23.08 -5.49
CA GLY A 348 1.55 -22.90 -4.80
C GLY A 348 0.41 -23.74 -5.38
N LEU A 349 0.44 -23.99 -6.68
CA LEU A 349 -0.32 -25.00 -7.43
C LEU A 349 0.46 -25.34 -8.71
N ASP A 350 0.10 -26.41 -9.41
CA ASP A 350 0.73 -26.81 -10.66
C ASP A 350 0.00 -26.27 -11.91
N TYR A 351 0.59 -26.46 -13.09
CA TYR A 351 -0.01 -26.01 -14.36
C TYR A 351 -1.33 -26.69 -14.69
N LEU A 352 -1.51 -27.96 -14.30
CA LEU A 352 -2.75 -28.71 -14.56
C LEU A 352 -3.89 -28.15 -13.71
N SER A 353 -3.65 -27.93 -12.42
CA SER A 353 -4.63 -27.28 -11.54
C SER A 353 -4.99 -25.89 -12.06
N ALA A 354 -4.00 -25.10 -12.47
CA ALA A 354 -4.23 -23.76 -13.03
C ALA A 354 -5.07 -23.80 -14.31
N ALA A 355 -4.80 -24.75 -15.20
CA ALA A 355 -5.53 -24.94 -16.44
C ALA A 355 -6.97 -25.40 -16.21
N TYR A 356 -7.19 -26.28 -15.24
CA TYR A 356 -8.53 -26.68 -14.82
C TYR A 356 -9.32 -25.47 -14.28
N LEU A 357 -8.73 -24.70 -13.36
CA LEU A 357 -9.32 -23.46 -12.85
C LEU A 357 -9.63 -22.47 -13.98
N TRP A 358 -8.74 -22.35 -14.96
CA TRP A 358 -8.96 -21.50 -16.13
C TRP A 358 -10.23 -21.89 -16.88
N ILE A 359 -10.42 -23.17 -17.20
CA ILE A 359 -11.65 -23.63 -17.86
C ILE A 359 -12.87 -23.32 -17.00
N CYS A 360 -12.85 -23.66 -15.71
CA CYS A 360 -13.99 -23.40 -14.81
C CYS A 360 -14.36 -21.91 -14.74
N VAL A 361 -13.37 -21.02 -14.59
CA VAL A 361 -13.60 -19.56 -14.53
C VAL A 361 -14.09 -19.02 -15.87
N GLU A 362 -13.53 -19.48 -16.99
CA GLU A 362 -13.94 -19.01 -18.32
C GLU A 362 -15.41 -19.32 -18.63
N TYR A 363 -15.88 -20.50 -18.20
CA TYR A 363 -17.27 -20.94 -18.40
C TYR A 363 -18.20 -20.57 -17.24
N GLY A 364 -17.80 -19.65 -16.36
CA GLY A 364 -18.68 -19.06 -15.35
C GLY A 364 -19.06 -20.01 -14.21
N MET A 365 -18.16 -20.91 -13.80
CA MET A 365 -18.37 -21.69 -12.59
C MET A 365 -18.15 -20.82 -11.34
N SER A 366 -19.10 -20.87 -10.41
CA SER A 366 -18.96 -20.20 -9.11
C SER A 366 -17.93 -20.92 -8.25
N LEU A 367 -16.99 -20.18 -7.66
CA LEU A 367 -15.79 -20.74 -7.03
C LEU A 367 -15.41 -19.98 -5.76
N PHE A 368 -15.21 -20.69 -4.66
CA PHE A 368 -14.67 -20.12 -3.43
C PHE A 368 -13.23 -20.56 -3.19
N VAL A 369 -12.36 -19.60 -2.87
CA VAL A 369 -11.01 -19.87 -2.36
C VAL A 369 -11.06 -19.80 -0.83
N SER A 370 -10.97 -20.96 -0.19
CA SER A 370 -11.13 -21.13 1.24
C SER A 370 -9.81 -21.44 1.94
N GLY A 371 -9.69 -21.07 3.20
CA GLY A 371 -8.49 -21.32 4.01
C GLY A 371 -8.40 -20.43 5.23
N GLU A 372 -7.41 -20.69 6.08
CA GLU A 372 -7.15 -19.89 7.29
C GLU A 372 -6.61 -18.50 6.97
N THR A 373 -6.49 -17.64 7.98
CA THR A 373 -5.84 -16.33 7.86
C THR A 373 -4.42 -16.48 7.30
N ALA A 374 -4.02 -15.54 6.44
CA ALA A 374 -2.70 -15.52 5.79
C ALA A 374 -2.35 -16.73 4.90
N SER A 375 -3.31 -17.61 4.57
CA SER A 375 -3.07 -18.75 3.66
C SER A 375 -2.88 -18.38 2.19
N GLY A 376 -3.21 -17.15 1.80
CA GLY A 376 -3.08 -16.66 0.41
C GLY A 376 -4.38 -16.74 -0.41
N LYS A 377 -5.55 -16.78 0.23
CA LYS A 377 -6.86 -16.83 -0.44
C LYS A 377 -7.07 -15.69 -1.44
N THR A 378 -6.97 -14.44 -0.97
CA THR A 378 -7.16 -13.27 -1.84
C THR A 378 -6.11 -13.24 -2.93
N THR A 379 -4.88 -13.66 -2.65
CA THR A 379 -3.81 -13.75 -3.66
C THR A 379 -4.15 -14.72 -4.79
N LEU A 380 -4.64 -15.92 -4.46
CA LEU A 380 -5.05 -16.89 -5.48
C LEU A 380 -6.31 -16.40 -6.22
N LEU A 381 -7.31 -15.89 -5.50
CA LEU A 381 -8.53 -15.32 -6.10
C LEU A 381 -8.18 -14.21 -7.09
N ASN A 382 -7.27 -13.30 -6.73
CA ASN A 382 -6.82 -12.21 -7.57
C ASN A 382 -6.09 -12.73 -8.82
N ALA A 383 -5.20 -13.72 -8.66
CA ALA A 383 -4.45 -14.34 -9.76
C ALA A 383 -5.37 -15.01 -10.80
N ILE A 384 -6.39 -15.75 -10.37
CA ILE A 384 -7.32 -16.44 -11.29
C ILE A 384 -8.31 -15.49 -11.97
N THR A 385 -8.41 -14.22 -11.55
CA THR A 385 -9.21 -13.23 -12.28
C THR A 385 -8.71 -13.03 -13.71
N THR A 386 -7.42 -13.28 -13.97
CA THR A 386 -6.83 -13.24 -15.32
C THR A 386 -7.43 -14.27 -16.28
N PHE A 387 -8.12 -15.30 -15.76
CA PHE A 387 -8.83 -16.31 -16.55
C PHE A 387 -10.25 -15.90 -16.94
N ILE A 388 -10.81 -14.86 -16.33
CA ILE A 388 -12.12 -14.35 -16.71
C ILE A 388 -12.02 -13.75 -18.12
N PRO A 389 -12.99 -14.03 -19.02
CA PRO A 389 -13.02 -13.45 -20.36
C PRO A 389 -12.78 -11.93 -20.37
N PRO A 390 -11.86 -11.39 -21.20
CA PRO A 390 -11.47 -9.98 -21.15
C PRO A 390 -12.60 -9.00 -21.49
N GLU A 391 -13.64 -9.45 -22.19
CA GLU A 391 -14.84 -8.68 -22.54
C GLU A 391 -15.90 -8.61 -21.43
N ASN A 392 -15.76 -9.40 -20.36
CA ASN A 392 -16.76 -9.49 -19.31
C ASN A 392 -16.85 -8.22 -18.46
N LYS A 393 -18.08 -7.89 -18.06
CA LYS A 393 -18.36 -6.93 -17.00
C LYS A 393 -18.14 -7.55 -15.64
N ILE A 394 -17.28 -6.94 -14.83
CA ILE A 394 -16.89 -7.43 -13.52
C ILE A 394 -17.37 -6.45 -12.45
N VAL A 395 -17.98 -6.96 -11.38
CA VAL A 395 -18.31 -6.18 -10.19
C VAL A 395 -17.59 -6.79 -9.00
N THR A 396 -16.71 -6.02 -8.35
CA THR A 396 -16.06 -6.42 -7.10
C THR A 396 -16.71 -5.69 -5.93
N ILE A 397 -17.07 -6.44 -4.88
CA ILE A 397 -17.66 -5.92 -3.65
C ILE A 397 -16.76 -6.32 -2.49
N GLU A 398 -16.25 -5.36 -1.74
CA GLU A 398 -15.26 -5.63 -0.69
C GLU A 398 -15.51 -4.75 0.55
N ASP A 399 -15.23 -5.27 1.75
CA ASP A 399 -15.12 -4.40 2.94
C ASP A 399 -13.91 -3.47 2.85
N THR A 400 -12.85 -3.94 2.20
CA THR A 400 -11.72 -3.08 1.84
C THR A 400 -11.19 -3.51 0.48
N PRO A 401 -10.84 -2.53 -0.38
CA PRO A 401 -10.15 -2.78 -1.64
C PRO A 401 -8.89 -3.66 -1.51
N GLU A 402 -8.95 -4.94 -1.87
CA GLU A 402 -7.78 -5.84 -2.03
C GLU A 402 -7.68 -6.42 -3.44
N LEU A 403 -8.82 -6.62 -4.11
CA LEU A 403 -8.89 -7.19 -5.45
C LEU A 403 -8.49 -6.13 -6.50
N ASN A 404 -7.73 -6.59 -7.49
CA ASN A 404 -7.30 -5.78 -8.63
C ASN A 404 -7.56 -6.58 -9.90
N VAL A 405 -8.64 -6.23 -10.60
CA VAL A 405 -9.09 -6.97 -11.77
C VAL A 405 -8.50 -6.32 -13.03
N PRO A 406 -7.99 -7.10 -14.00
CA PRO A 406 -7.34 -6.51 -15.17
C PRO A 406 -8.29 -6.02 -16.27
N HIS A 407 -9.59 -6.26 -16.10
CA HIS A 407 -10.65 -5.96 -17.05
C HIS A 407 -10.96 -4.46 -17.11
N ARG A 408 -11.18 -3.96 -18.33
CA ARG A 408 -11.54 -2.54 -18.54
C ARG A 408 -12.96 -2.22 -18.05
N ASN A 409 -13.87 -3.19 -18.15
CA ASN A 409 -15.27 -3.05 -17.72
C ASN A 409 -15.42 -3.54 -16.27
N TRP A 410 -14.78 -2.85 -15.34
CA TRP A 410 -14.73 -3.19 -13.93
C TRP A 410 -15.40 -2.10 -13.09
N ILE A 411 -16.38 -2.52 -12.29
CA ILE A 411 -17.00 -1.71 -11.24
C ILE A 411 -16.44 -2.17 -9.89
N ARG A 412 -15.87 -1.22 -9.14
CA ARG A 412 -15.32 -1.47 -7.80
C ARG A 412 -16.19 -0.79 -6.75
N GLU A 413 -16.80 -1.60 -5.89
CA GLU A 413 -17.66 -1.15 -4.80
C GLU A 413 -17.06 -1.57 -3.45
N VAL A 414 -17.08 -0.66 -2.49
CA VAL A 414 -16.50 -0.87 -1.16
C VAL A 414 -17.54 -0.55 -0.11
N ALA A 415 -17.72 -1.45 0.86
CA ALA A 415 -18.67 -1.24 1.95
C ALA A 415 -18.27 0.00 2.77
N LEU A 416 -19.26 0.77 3.17
CA LEU A 416 -19.09 1.94 4.01
C LEU A 416 -19.57 1.64 5.42
N ALA A 417 -18.62 1.34 6.32
CA ALA A 417 -18.92 1.15 7.73
C ALA A 417 -19.51 2.42 8.35
N LYS A 418 -20.40 2.27 9.35
CA LYS A 418 -21.06 3.38 10.08
C LYS A 418 -20.07 4.47 10.51
N GLY A 419 -20.09 5.61 9.82
CA GLY A 419 -19.67 6.88 10.40
C GLY A 419 -20.89 7.53 11.06
N LYS A 420 -20.99 7.49 12.39
CA LYS A 420 -21.94 8.38 13.09
C LYS A 420 -21.33 9.79 13.13
N GLY A 421 -21.32 10.47 11.98
CA GLY A 421 -21.11 11.90 11.94
C GLY A 421 -22.26 12.63 12.64
N GLU A 422 -21.97 13.79 13.22
CA GLU A 422 -22.97 14.63 13.89
C GLU A 422 -24.00 15.16 12.88
N GLY A 423 -25.12 14.44 12.77
CA GLY A 423 -26.26 14.77 11.91
C GLY A 423 -27.18 13.56 11.83
N GLY A 424 -28.19 13.52 12.70
CA GLY A 424 -28.99 12.33 12.98
C GLY A 424 -29.62 11.68 11.75
N GLY A 425 -29.28 10.40 11.56
CA GLY A 425 -29.97 9.47 10.66
C GLY A 425 -29.22 8.14 10.63
N ALA A 426 -29.95 7.02 10.69
CA ALA A 426 -29.40 5.68 10.46
C ALA A 426 -28.99 5.44 8.98
N SER A 427 -28.68 6.50 8.22
CA SER A 427 -28.80 6.58 6.76
C SER A 427 -27.46 6.67 6.01
N GLY A 428 -26.36 6.19 6.61
CA GLY A 428 -25.02 6.31 6.01
C GLY A 428 -24.21 5.01 5.96
N GLU A 429 -24.73 3.89 6.47
CA GLU A 429 -24.09 2.59 6.33
C GLU A 429 -24.47 1.97 5.00
N VAL A 430 -23.48 1.48 4.26
CA VAL A 430 -23.69 0.68 3.05
C VAL A 430 -22.93 -0.61 3.25
N SER A 431 -23.64 -1.70 3.51
CA SER A 431 -23.03 -3.01 3.76
C SER A 431 -22.72 -3.74 2.46
N MET A 432 -21.87 -4.79 2.52
CA MET A 432 -21.67 -5.69 1.36
C MET A 432 -22.97 -6.32 0.89
N PHE A 433 -23.93 -6.55 1.79
CA PHE A 433 -25.26 -7.05 1.44
C PHE A 433 -26.03 -6.07 0.55
N ASP A 434 -25.97 -4.77 0.85
CA ASP A 434 -26.64 -3.72 0.06
C ASP A 434 -26.00 -3.60 -1.34
N LEU A 435 -24.67 -3.60 -1.39
CA LEU A 435 -23.90 -3.56 -2.63
C LEU A 435 -24.17 -4.79 -3.51
N LEU A 436 -24.19 -5.98 -2.92
CA LEU A 436 -24.44 -7.21 -3.66
C LEU A 436 -25.86 -7.27 -4.24
N LYS A 437 -26.86 -6.74 -3.52
CA LYS A 437 -28.22 -6.56 -4.06
C LYS A 437 -28.25 -5.55 -5.22
N ALA A 438 -27.49 -4.46 -5.11
CA ALA A 438 -27.40 -3.46 -6.17
C ALA A 438 -26.70 -4.01 -7.42
N ALA A 439 -25.63 -4.78 -7.25
CA ALA A 439 -24.85 -5.40 -8.32
C ALA A 439 -25.71 -6.31 -9.22
N LEU A 440 -26.71 -7.01 -8.69
CA LEU A 440 -27.63 -7.83 -9.48
C LEU A 440 -28.41 -7.02 -10.54
N ARG A 441 -28.60 -5.70 -10.33
CA ARG A 441 -29.24 -4.80 -11.31
C ARG A 441 -28.27 -4.27 -12.36
N GLN A 442 -26.97 -4.47 -12.15
CA GLN A 442 -25.92 -4.00 -13.04
C GLN A 442 -25.62 -4.98 -14.18
N ARG A 443 -26.26 -6.15 -14.22
CA ARG A 443 -26.02 -7.23 -15.20
C ARG A 443 -24.52 -7.60 -15.32
N PRO A 444 -23.85 -7.96 -14.21
CA PRO A 444 -22.47 -8.39 -14.27
C PRO A 444 -22.36 -9.75 -14.97
N ASN A 445 -21.26 -9.98 -15.69
CA ASN A 445 -20.89 -11.32 -16.15
C ASN A 445 -20.22 -12.12 -15.05
N GLN A 446 -19.56 -11.44 -14.10
CA GLN A 446 -18.92 -12.04 -12.94
C GLN A 446 -19.03 -11.11 -11.73
N ILE A 447 -19.41 -11.67 -10.60
CA ILE A 447 -19.35 -10.99 -9.31
C ILE A 447 -18.18 -11.56 -8.51
N LEU A 448 -17.40 -10.68 -7.89
CA LEU A 448 -16.38 -11.05 -6.92
C LEU A 448 -16.72 -10.42 -5.57
N VAL A 449 -16.79 -11.22 -4.54
CA VAL A 449 -16.96 -10.73 -3.17
C VAL A 449 -15.66 -10.96 -2.42
N GLY A 450 -15.04 -9.90 -1.87
CA GLY A 450 -13.71 -9.97 -1.25
C GLY A 450 -13.59 -11.13 -0.25
N GLU A 451 -14.44 -11.14 0.78
CA GLU A 451 -14.60 -12.27 1.70
C GLU A 451 -16.04 -12.34 2.20
N ILE A 452 -16.68 -13.51 2.12
CA ILE A 452 -18.02 -13.72 2.69
C ILE A 452 -17.87 -14.18 4.14
N ARG A 453 -18.53 -13.46 5.06
CA ARG A 453 -18.51 -13.67 6.51
C ARG A 453 -19.90 -13.73 7.14
N GLY A 454 -20.93 -13.17 6.49
CA GLY A 454 -22.28 -13.06 7.02
C GLY A 454 -23.38 -13.02 5.97
N VAL A 455 -24.39 -12.17 6.23
CA VAL A 455 -25.68 -12.16 5.51
C VAL A 455 -25.57 -11.89 4.01
N GLU A 456 -24.48 -11.26 3.56
CA GLU A 456 -24.16 -11.09 2.14
C GLU A 456 -24.01 -12.44 1.41
N GLY A 457 -23.61 -13.50 2.12
CA GLY A 457 -23.53 -14.83 1.53
C GLY A 457 -24.87 -15.33 0.99
N ALA A 458 -26.00 -15.02 1.65
CA ALA A 458 -27.32 -15.38 1.14
C ALA A 458 -27.63 -14.73 -0.22
N VAL A 459 -27.21 -13.47 -0.39
CA VAL A 459 -27.38 -12.76 -1.67
C VAL A 459 -26.41 -13.30 -2.73
N ALA A 460 -25.19 -13.69 -2.34
CA ALA A 460 -24.24 -14.33 -3.25
C ALA A 460 -24.79 -15.63 -3.83
N PHE A 461 -25.37 -16.50 -3.00
CA PHE A 461 -26.01 -17.72 -3.47
C PHE A 461 -27.28 -17.44 -4.30
N GLY A 462 -28.04 -16.39 -3.97
CA GLY A 462 -29.13 -15.91 -4.81
C GLY A 462 -28.66 -15.40 -6.19
N ALA A 463 -27.46 -14.80 -6.26
CA ALA A 463 -26.83 -14.40 -7.51
C ALA A 463 -26.50 -15.64 -8.38
N MET A 464 -25.91 -16.67 -7.77
CA MET A 464 -25.61 -17.93 -8.46
C MET A 464 -26.88 -18.58 -9.02
N GLN A 465 -27.96 -18.60 -8.25
CA GLN A 465 -29.26 -19.13 -8.67
C GLN A 465 -29.86 -18.38 -9.87
N THR A 466 -29.58 -17.09 -9.99
CA THR A 466 -30.06 -16.24 -11.09
C THR A 466 -29.08 -16.18 -12.27
N GLY A 467 -28.08 -17.07 -12.30
CA GLY A 467 -27.14 -17.20 -13.42
C GLY A 467 -25.99 -16.20 -13.39
N HIS A 468 -25.69 -15.59 -12.24
CA HIS A 468 -24.52 -14.74 -12.07
C HIS A 468 -23.42 -15.53 -11.35
N PRO A 469 -22.32 -15.90 -12.03
CA PRO A 469 -21.19 -16.55 -11.39
C PRO A 469 -20.62 -15.68 -10.28
N VAL A 470 -20.32 -16.30 -9.13
CA VAL A 470 -19.72 -15.61 -7.99
C VAL A 470 -18.41 -16.28 -7.62
N MET A 471 -17.37 -15.46 -7.45
CA MET A 471 -16.13 -15.89 -6.81
C MET A 471 -15.92 -15.15 -5.49
N SER A 472 -15.42 -15.84 -4.47
CA SER A 472 -15.15 -15.20 -3.18
C SER A 472 -14.06 -15.91 -2.38
N THR A 473 -13.50 -15.22 -1.40
CA THR A 473 -12.72 -15.90 -0.36
C THR A 473 -13.60 -16.29 0.82
N PHE A 474 -13.21 -17.36 1.51
CA PHE A 474 -13.95 -17.86 2.67
C PHE A 474 -13.00 -18.40 3.75
N HIS A 475 -13.32 -18.23 5.02
CA HIS A 475 -12.47 -18.74 6.10
C HIS A 475 -12.88 -20.16 6.54
N ALA A 476 -12.43 -21.20 5.84
CA ALA A 476 -12.59 -22.57 6.30
C ALA A 476 -11.43 -23.47 5.84
N ALA A 477 -11.01 -24.39 6.71
CA ALA A 477 -9.87 -25.28 6.45
C ALA A 477 -10.24 -26.56 5.67
N SER A 478 -11.52 -26.84 5.46
CA SER A 478 -12.01 -27.98 4.68
C SER A 478 -13.37 -27.66 4.05
N VAL A 479 -13.80 -28.48 3.09
CA VAL A 479 -15.10 -28.35 2.41
C VAL A 479 -16.24 -28.52 3.41
N GLU A 480 -16.15 -29.49 4.32
CA GLU A 480 -17.18 -29.75 5.34
C GLU A 480 -17.35 -28.56 6.27
N LYS A 481 -16.25 -27.98 6.75
CA LYS A 481 -16.28 -26.77 7.59
C LYS A 481 -16.84 -25.57 6.83
N LEU A 482 -16.53 -25.44 5.54
CA LEU A 482 -17.09 -24.40 4.68
C LEU A 482 -18.61 -24.55 4.61
N ILE A 483 -19.11 -25.75 4.29
CA ILE A 483 -20.54 -26.02 4.19
C ILE A 483 -21.25 -25.78 5.53
N GLN A 484 -20.68 -26.24 6.64
CA GLN A 484 -21.22 -26.00 7.98
C GLN A 484 -21.38 -24.50 8.27
N ARG A 485 -20.37 -23.69 7.91
CA ARG A 485 -20.43 -22.23 8.11
C ARG A 485 -21.40 -21.53 7.16
N LEU A 486 -21.50 -21.98 5.91
CA LEU A 486 -22.49 -21.45 4.96
C LEU A 486 -23.92 -21.69 5.45
N CYS A 487 -24.19 -22.88 5.98
CA CYS A 487 -25.53 -23.23 6.46
C CYS A 487 -25.85 -22.65 7.85
N GLY A 488 -24.82 -22.28 8.63
CA GLY A 488 -24.95 -21.73 9.97
C GLY A 488 -25.16 -20.22 10.00
N ASP A 489 -25.55 -19.72 11.18
CA ASP A 489 -25.60 -18.29 11.47
C ASP A 489 -24.20 -17.66 11.40
N PRO A 490 -24.02 -16.45 10.82
CA PRO A 490 -25.04 -15.54 10.30
C PRO A 490 -25.36 -15.65 8.80
N ILE A 491 -24.85 -16.66 8.08
CA ILE A 491 -25.01 -16.78 6.62
C ILE A 491 -26.33 -17.45 6.23
N ASN A 492 -26.67 -18.54 6.91
CA ASN A 492 -27.97 -19.23 6.82
C ASN A 492 -28.37 -19.69 5.39
N ILE A 493 -27.43 -20.23 4.60
CA ILE A 493 -27.75 -20.84 3.30
C ILE A 493 -28.52 -22.16 3.50
N PRO A 494 -29.69 -22.34 2.88
CA PRO A 494 -30.37 -23.64 2.89
C PRO A 494 -29.50 -24.72 2.23
N ARG A 495 -29.40 -25.89 2.88
CA ARG A 495 -28.53 -27.00 2.43
C ARG A 495 -28.75 -27.40 0.96
N THR A 496 -29.99 -27.32 0.49
CA THR A 496 -30.40 -27.62 -0.88
C THR A 496 -29.89 -26.64 -1.95
N TYR A 497 -29.28 -25.52 -1.56
CA TYR A 497 -28.75 -24.52 -2.48
C TYR A 497 -27.22 -24.43 -2.46
N VAL A 498 -26.55 -25.22 -1.63
CA VAL A 498 -25.09 -25.17 -1.48
C VAL A 498 -24.38 -25.61 -2.77
N ASP A 499 -25.00 -26.49 -3.55
CA ASP A 499 -24.51 -26.99 -4.85
C ASP A 499 -24.61 -25.95 -5.99
N ASN A 500 -25.20 -24.78 -5.75
CA ASN A 500 -25.03 -23.62 -6.63
C ASN A 500 -23.57 -23.15 -6.68
N LEU A 501 -22.82 -23.33 -5.58
CA LEU A 501 -21.37 -23.18 -5.56
C LEU A 501 -20.76 -24.41 -6.25
N ASN A 502 -19.96 -24.20 -7.30
CA ASN A 502 -19.47 -25.31 -8.12
C ASN A 502 -18.12 -25.84 -7.64
N LEU A 503 -17.23 -24.93 -7.20
CA LEU A 503 -15.87 -25.28 -6.85
C LEU A 503 -15.44 -24.67 -5.51
N VAL A 504 -14.70 -25.45 -4.72
CA VAL A 504 -14.03 -25.01 -3.50
C VAL A 504 -12.55 -25.36 -3.57
N VAL A 505 -11.70 -24.34 -3.56
CA VAL A 505 -10.25 -24.48 -3.47
C VAL A 505 -9.84 -24.29 -2.01
N ILE A 506 -9.16 -25.27 -1.40
CA ILE A 506 -8.60 -25.16 -0.05
C ILE A 506 -7.14 -24.72 -0.14
N GLN A 507 -6.83 -23.56 0.42
CA GLN A 507 -5.50 -22.96 0.46
C GLN A 507 -4.98 -22.92 1.90
N SER A 508 -3.74 -23.34 2.13
CA SER A 508 -3.10 -23.33 3.45
C SER A 508 -1.68 -22.79 3.42
N ALA A 509 -1.24 -22.23 4.55
CA ALA A 509 0.17 -21.97 4.84
C ALA A 509 0.75 -23.17 5.58
N VAL A 510 1.63 -23.91 4.93
CA VAL A 510 2.23 -25.15 5.44
C VAL A 510 3.70 -24.96 5.74
N LYS A 511 4.18 -25.61 6.79
CA LYS A 511 5.61 -25.61 7.15
C LYS A 511 6.26 -26.84 6.52
N ARG A 512 7.20 -26.62 5.60
CA ARG A 512 7.97 -27.71 4.98
C ARG A 512 8.95 -28.33 5.97
N PRO A 513 9.48 -29.54 5.68
CA PRO A 513 10.51 -30.17 6.52
C PRO A 513 11.77 -29.31 6.73
N ASP A 514 12.09 -28.42 5.78
CA ASP A 514 13.18 -27.44 5.88
C ASP A 514 12.87 -26.25 6.82
N GLY A 515 11.68 -26.23 7.44
CA GLY A 515 11.22 -25.19 8.34
C GLY A 515 10.62 -23.96 7.65
N GLN A 516 10.66 -23.87 6.32
CA GLN A 516 10.12 -22.74 5.58
C GLN A 516 8.59 -22.78 5.55
N LEU A 517 7.96 -21.64 5.85
CA LEU A 517 6.54 -21.44 5.66
C LEU A 517 6.26 -21.14 4.19
N VAL A 518 5.49 -22.00 3.54
CA VAL A 518 5.07 -21.88 2.14
C VAL A 518 3.55 -21.95 2.02
N ARG A 519 2.99 -21.45 0.92
CA ARG A 519 1.54 -21.50 0.68
C ARG A 519 1.26 -22.52 -0.41
N ARG A 520 0.25 -23.38 -0.19
CA ARG A 520 -0.12 -24.49 -1.09
C ARG A 520 -1.64 -24.56 -1.24
N MET A 521 -2.07 -24.90 -2.45
CA MET A 521 -3.41 -25.41 -2.73
C MET A 521 -3.47 -26.84 -2.20
N ILE A 522 -4.11 -27.04 -1.06
CA ILE A 522 -4.25 -28.36 -0.43
C ILE A 522 -5.15 -29.25 -1.26
N SER A 523 -6.29 -28.73 -1.69
CA SER A 523 -7.18 -29.44 -2.60
C SER A 523 -8.06 -28.52 -3.43
N CYS A 524 -8.55 -29.03 -4.54
CA CYS A 524 -9.55 -28.39 -5.40
C CYS A 524 -10.73 -29.36 -5.52
N ASN A 525 -11.93 -28.93 -5.13
CA ASN A 525 -13.07 -29.80 -4.89
C ASN A 525 -14.28 -29.32 -5.68
N GLU A 526 -14.93 -30.21 -6.42
CA GLU A 526 -16.21 -29.98 -7.07
C GLU A 526 -17.35 -30.32 -6.12
N LEU A 527 -18.27 -29.39 -5.87
CA LEU A 527 -19.52 -29.71 -5.17
C LEU A 527 -20.51 -30.29 -6.18
N VAL A 528 -20.93 -31.53 -5.98
CA VAL A 528 -21.79 -32.27 -6.92
C VAL A 528 -23.26 -32.15 -6.54
N GLY A 529 -23.58 -32.31 -5.26
CA GLY A 529 -24.98 -32.26 -4.83
C GLY A 529 -25.19 -32.54 -3.35
N PHE A 530 -26.44 -32.38 -2.93
CA PHE A 530 -26.92 -32.67 -1.59
C PHE A 530 -27.92 -33.82 -1.62
N ASN A 531 -27.76 -34.81 -0.74
CA ASN A 531 -28.72 -35.89 -0.56
C ASN A 531 -29.65 -35.58 0.63
N PRO A 532 -30.96 -35.33 0.40
CA PRO A 532 -31.91 -35.01 1.46
C PRO A 532 -32.14 -36.14 2.46
N GLU A 533 -32.00 -37.39 2.05
CA GLU A 533 -32.25 -38.56 2.90
C GLU A 533 -31.13 -38.73 3.93
N THR A 534 -29.88 -38.62 3.49
CA THR A 534 -28.71 -38.77 4.38
C THR A 534 -28.27 -37.46 5.02
N GLN A 535 -28.84 -36.32 4.58
CA GLN A 535 -28.37 -34.97 4.91
C GLN A 535 -26.88 -34.74 4.57
N GLY A 536 -26.35 -35.57 3.67
CA GLY A 536 -24.95 -35.56 3.26
C GLY A 536 -24.72 -34.73 2.01
N PHE A 537 -23.52 -34.16 1.91
CA PHE A 537 -23.05 -33.49 0.70
C PHE A 537 -22.05 -34.39 -0.03
N THR A 538 -22.15 -34.42 -1.35
CA THR A 538 -21.20 -35.14 -2.21
C THR A 538 -20.32 -34.12 -2.92
N PHE A 539 -19.02 -34.31 -2.80
CA PHE A 539 -18.03 -33.54 -3.53
C PHE A 539 -16.95 -34.49 -4.07
N VAL A 540 -16.28 -34.08 -5.14
CA VAL A 540 -15.17 -34.85 -5.73
C VAL A 540 -13.91 -33.99 -5.66
N GLU A 541 -12.86 -34.55 -5.07
CA GLU A 541 -11.55 -33.93 -5.04
C GLU A 541 -10.89 -34.10 -6.42
N MET A 542 -10.70 -32.98 -7.13
CA MET A 542 -10.05 -32.95 -8.44
C MET A 542 -8.55 -32.94 -8.32
N PHE A 543 -8.02 -32.14 -7.41
CA PHE A 543 -6.59 -32.03 -7.17
C PHE A 543 -6.31 -32.10 -5.68
N SER A 544 -5.21 -32.75 -5.33
CA SER A 544 -4.67 -32.78 -3.96
C SER A 544 -3.17 -32.56 -3.97
N TRP A 545 -2.68 -31.98 -2.87
CA TRP A 545 -1.27 -31.77 -2.62
C TRP A 545 -0.72 -32.87 -1.72
N GLU A 546 0.42 -33.44 -2.12
CA GLU A 546 1.15 -34.45 -1.36
C GLU A 546 2.26 -33.77 -0.53
N PRO A 547 2.13 -33.71 0.82
CA PRO A 547 3.07 -33.01 1.67
C PRO A 547 4.50 -33.55 1.62
N VAL A 548 4.67 -34.87 1.42
CA VAL A 548 5.99 -35.51 1.49
C VAL A 548 6.85 -35.15 0.28
N THR A 549 6.25 -35.10 -0.90
CA THR A 549 6.96 -34.82 -2.16
C THR A 549 6.84 -33.37 -2.63
N ASP A 550 5.97 -32.58 -1.99
CA ASP A 550 5.61 -31.23 -2.41
C ASP A 550 5.09 -31.20 -3.87
N THR A 551 4.31 -32.21 -4.25
CA THR A 551 3.73 -32.35 -5.60
C THR A 551 2.21 -32.33 -5.56
N PHE A 552 1.59 -32.18 -6.73
CA PHE A 552 0.14 -32.15 -6.90
C PHE A 552 -0.30 -33.37 -7.72
N THR A 553 -1.41 -33.98 -7.33
CA THR A 553 -2.01 -35.12 -8.03
C THR A 553 -3.39 -34.75 -8.55
N TRP A 554 -3.67 -35.05 -9.83
CA TRP A 554 -5.00 -34.92 -10.43
C TRP A 554 -5.84 -36.17 -10.11
N SER A 555 -6.30 -36.28 -8.87
CA SER A 555 -7.08 -37.42 -8.35
C SER A 555 -8.42 -37.61 -9.06
N GLY A 556 -9.03 -36.52 -9.54
CA GLY A 556 -10.33 -36.54 -10.21
C GLY A 556 -10.31 -36.68 -11.74
N LYS A 557 -9.19 -37.07 -12.34
CA LYS A 557 -9.11 -37.22 -13.81
C LYS A 557 -10.03 -38.35 -14.28
N GLY A 558 -10.97 -38.03 -15.16
CA GLY A 558 -11.98 -38.97 -15.68
C GLY A 558 -13.23 -39.11 -14.81
N SER A 559 -13.39 -38.27 -13.77
CA SER A 559 -14.56 -38.26 -12.88
C SER A 559 -15.08 -36.85 -12.58
N SER A 560 -14.64 -35.84 -13.33
CA SER A 560 -15.08 -34.45 -13.17
C SER A 560 -16.51 -34.26 -13.66
N PHE A 561 -17.41 -33.93 -12.73
CA PHE A 561 -18.80 -33.60 -13.04
C PHE A 561 -18.89 -32.25 -13.76
N LEU A 562 -18.10 -31.26 -13.33
CA LEU A 562 -18.11 -29.94 -13.97
C LEU A 562 -17.62 -30.00 -15.42
N LEU A 563 -16.55 -30.73 -15.71
CA LEU A 563 -16.06 -30.83 -17.07
C LEU A 563 -17.03 -31.60 -17.97
N GLU A 564 -17.45 -32.80 -17.57
CA GLU A 564 -18.22 -33.69 -18.45
C GLU A 564 -19.72 -33.33 -18.49
N ASN A 565 -20.34 -33.09 -17.34
CA ASN A 565 -21.78 -32.93 -17.26
C ASN A 565 -22.22 -31.47 -17.43
N LYS A 566 -21.36 -30.50 -17.08
CA LYS A 566 -21.71 -29.07 -17.17
C LYS A 566 -21.06 -28.40 -18.38
N ILE A 567 -19.73 -28.32 -18.44
CA ILE A 567 -19.02 -27.52 -19.44
C ILE A 567 -19.05 -28.19 -20.82
N ALA A 568 -18.76 -29.48 -20.94
CA ALA A 568 -18.84 -30.19 -22.21
C ALA A 568 -20.27 -30.18 -22.77
N THR A 569 -21.28 -30.26 -21.90
CA THR A 569 -22.70 -30.10 -22.28
C THR A 569 -23.01 -28.68 -22.76
N MET A 570 -22.52 -27.63 -22.08
CA MET A 570 -22.65 -26.23 -22.53
C MET A 570 -22.00 -26.00 -23.90
N LEU A 571 -20.92 -26.72 -24.19
CA LEU A 571 -20.22 -26.71 -25.48
C LEU A 571 -20.90 -27.55 -26.56
N GLY A 572 -21.95 -28.31 -26.23
CA GLY A 572 -22.64 -29.18 -27.17
C GLY A 572 -21.81 -30.40 -27.59
N MET A 573 -20.87 -30.85 -26.76
CA MET A 573 -20.07 -32.05 -27.05
C MET A 573 -20.93 -33.32 -26.96
N PRO A 574 -20.85 -34.24 -27.94
CA PRO A 574 -21.51 -35.55 -27.83
C PRO A 574 -21.01 -36.34 -26.63
N ASP A 575 -21.88 -37.16 -26.02
CA ASP A 575 -21.53 -37.95 -24.82
C ASP A 575 -20.29 -38.84 -25.02
N SER A 576 -20.11 -39.40 -26.23
CA SER A 576 -18.95 -40.21 -26.59
C SER A 576 -17.61 -39.44 -26.62
N LYS A 577 -17.68 -38.10 -26.66
CA LYS A 577 -16.52 -37.20 -26.76
C LYS A 577 -16.33 -36.31 -25.55
N LYS A 578 -17.18 -36.39 -24.52
CA LYS A 578 -17.06 -35.54 -23.33
C LYS A 578 -15.70 -35.69 -22.65
N SER A 579 -15.10 -36.87 -22.69
CA SER A 579 -13.75 -37.13 -22.19
C SER A 579 -12.62 -36.40 -22.96
N GLU A 580 -12.89 -35.86 -24.15
CA GLU A 580 -11.90 -35.05 -24.87
C GLU A 580 -11.64 -33.71 -24.16
N ILE A 581 -12.54 -33.24 -23.28
CA ILE A 581 -12.34 -32.00 -22.52
C ILE A 581 -11.11 -32.05 -21.60
N TYR A 582 -10.69 -33.24 -21.16
CA TYR A 582 -9.45 -33.40 -20.38
C TYR A 582 -8.20 -33.07 -21.21
N LEU A 583 -8.26 -33.26 -22.54
CA LEU A 583 -7.17 -32.85 -23.44
C LEU A 583 -7.04 -31.33 -23.51
N GLU A 584 -8.16 -30.60 -23.37
CA GLU A 584 -8.12 -29.14 -23.31
C GLU A 584 -7.45 -28.66 -22.01
N VAL A 585 -7.67 -29.33 -20.87
CA VAL A 585 -6.94 -29.04 -19.63
C VAL A 585 -5.43 -29.18 -19.85
N GLU A 586 -4.99 -30.30 -20.44
CA GLU A 586 -3.58 -30.54 -20.73
C GLU A 586 -3.00 -29.52 -21.73
N LYS A 587 -3.78 -29.14 -22.75
CA LYS A 587 -3.40 -28.11 -23.73
C LYS A 587 -3.20 -26.75 -23.07
N ARG A 588 -4.13 -26.33 -22.20
CA ARG A 588 -4.02 -25.07 -21.46
C ARG A 588 -2.86 -25.08 -20.47
N ALA A 589 -2.58 -26.21 -19.83
CA ALA A 589 -1.41 -26.36 -18.97
C ALA A 589 -0.11 -26.13 -19.75
N LYS A 590 0.02 -26.71 -20.95
CA LYS A 590 1.17 -26.47 -21.86
C LYS A 590 1.27 -25.02 -22.32
N ILE A 591 0.14 -24.35 -22.54
CA ILE A 591 0.12 -22.92 -22.88
C ILE A 591 0.71 -22.11 -21.72
N LEU A 592 0.22 -22.33 -20.49
CA LEU A 592 0.73 -21.66 -19.30
C LEU A 592 2.22 -21.91 -19.10
N GLU A 593 2.68 -23.15 -19.27
CA GLU A 593 4.10 -23.51 -19.20
C GLU A 593 4.94 -22.76 -20.24
N ARG A 594 4.47 -22.63 -21.48
CA ARG A 594 5.17 -21.88 -22.54
C ARG A 594 5.25 -20.39 -22.23
N LEU A 595 4.16 -19.78 -21.77
CA LEU A 595 4.16 -18.37 -21.36
C LEU A 595 5.12 -18.12 -20.22
N HIS A 596 5.16 -19.07 -19.29
CA HIS A 596 6.07 -19.02 -18.16
C HIS A 596 7.53 -19.07 -18.59
N LYS A 597 7.91 -20.06 -19.43
CA LYS A 597 9.27 -20.16 -19.98
C LYS A 597 9.68 -18.95 -20.81
N ALA A 598 8.73 -18.25 -21.42
CA ALA A 598 8.96 -17.01 -22.16
C ALA A 598 9.03 -15.75 -21.27
N GLY A 599 8.88 -15.88 -19.95
CA GLY A 599 9.04 -14.78 -18.98
C GLY A 599 7.81 -13.89 -18.76
N TYR A 600 6.63 -14.28 -19.25
CA TYR A 600 5.38 -13.52 -19.08
C TYR A 600 4.77 -13.71 -17.67
N THR A 601 5.57 -13.52 -16.62
CA THR A 601 5.17 -13.81 -15.23
C THR A 601 4.46 -12.65 -14.54
N LYS A 602 4.49 -11.42 -15.08
CA LYS A 602 3.79 -10.27 -14.49
C LYS A 602 2.29 -10.36 -14.74
N PHE A 603 1.48 -9.92 -13.77
CA PHE A 603 0.02 -10.01 -13.79
C PHE A 603 -0.63 -9.40 -15.04
N TRP A 604 -0.27 -8.15 -15.35
CA TRP A 604 -0.81 -7.42 -16.50
C TRP A 604 -0.35 -8.00 -17.84
N ASP A 605 0.93 -8.37 -17.94
CA ASP A 605 1.52 -8.96 -19.14
C ASP A 605 0.86 -10.30 -19.47
N LEU A 606 0.62 -11.12 -18.44
CA LEU A 606 -0.07 -12.40 -18.58
C LEU A 606 -1.49 -12.19 -19.10
N PHE A 607 -2.30 -11.31 -18.48
CA PHE A 607 -3.66 -11.03 -18.96
C PHE A 607 -3.69 -10.53 -20.41
N HIS A 608 -2.73 -9.67 -20.77
CA HIS A 608 -2.61 -9.17 -22.14
C HIS A 608 -2.31 -10.29 -23.14
N MET A 609 -1.46 -11.24 -22.75
CA MET A 609 -1.16 -12.41 -23.57
C MET A 609 -2.35 -13.37 -23.68
N MET A 610 -3.06 -13.61 -22.58
CA MET A 610 -4.29 -14.43 -22.56
C MET A 610 -5.34 -13.85 -23.52
N THR A 611 -5.47 -12.52 -23.55
CA THR A 611 -6.33 -11.82 -24.52
C THR A 611 -5.91 -12.06 -25.97
N LYS A 612 -4.60 -12.06 -26.26
CA LYS A 612 -4.08 -12.37 -27.61
C LYS A 612 -4.35 -13.82 -28.01
N ILE A 613 -4.10 -14.76 -27.11
CA ILE A 613 -4.34 -16.20 -27.33
C ILE A 613 -5.82 -16.44 -27.65
N LYS A 614 -6.73 -15.82 -26.90
CA LYS A 614 -8.18 -15.89 -27.16
C LYS A 614 -8.55 -15.33 -28.53
N LYS A 615 -8.02 -14.15 -28.89
CA LYS A 615 -8.26 -13.53 -30.22
C LYS A 615 -7.75 -14.37 -31.39
N GLN A 616 -6.69 -15.15 -31.19
CA GLN A 616 -6.12 -16.04 -32.21
C GLN A 616 -6.90 -17.36 -32.37
N GLY A 617 -7.93 -17.60 -31.54
CA GLY A 617 -8.75 -18.82 -31.63
C GLY A 617 -8.07 -20.08 -31.08
N LEU A 618 -6.92 -19.96 -30.40
CA LEU A 618 -6.18 -21.11 -29.86
C LEU A 618 -6.92 -21.84 -28.72
N LEU A 619 -7.99 -21.26 -28.19
CA LEU A 619 -8.81 -21.78 -27.09
C LEU A 619 -10.14 -22.39 -27.54
N GLN A 620 -10.37 -22.54 -28.85
CA GLN A 620 -11.58 -23.22 -29.33
C GLN A 620 -11.54 -24.70 -28.93
N ILE A 621 -12.61 -25.14 -28.26
CA ILE A 621 -12.83 -26.52 -27.82
C ILE A 621 -13.83 -27.17 -28.79
N GLY A 622 -13.50 -28.34 -29.33
CA GLY A 622 -14.44 -29.13 -30.15
C GLY A 622 -14.52 -28.75 -31.64
N SER A 623 -13.55 -28.01 -32.18
CA SER A 623 -13.40 -27.72 -33.62
C SER A 623 -12.81 -28.88 -34.41
#